data_AF-A0A7C5RCU9-F1
#
_entry.id   AF-A0A7C5RCU9-F1
#
_cell.length_a   1.000
_cell.length_b   1.000
_cell.length_c   1.000
_cell.angle_alpha   90.00
_cell.angle_beta   90.00
_cell.angle_gamma   90.00
#
_symmetry.space_group_name_H-M   'P 1'
#
loop_
_entity.id
_entity.type
_entity.pdbx_description
1 polymer ?
#
loop_
_entity_poly.entity_id
_entity_poly.type
_entity_poly.pdbx_seq_one_letter_code
_entity_poly.pdbx_strand_id
1 'polypeptide(L)'
;MDAEELKKITEICKIKLSEEEYEEFIKELDEIVSYFSKIEELEVEDEELYYVNEIYNLLRDDEKSEIEKSETEESEIEENKKCLGSDKTEC
;
A
#
# COMPACT_ATOMS: atom_id res chain seq x y z
N MET A 1 -0.60 19.69 4.70
CA MET A 1 -0.68 18.43 5.47
C MET A 1 0.19 18.57 6.72
N ASP A 2 -0.24 18.04 7.87
CA ASP A 2 0.54 18.09 9.12
C ASP A 2 1.32 16.78 9.39
N ALA A 3 2.38 16.85 10.20
CA ALA A 3 3.22 15.69 10.51
C ALA A 3 2.47 14.56 11.24
N GLU A 4 1.46 14.89 12.06
CA GLU A 4 0.61 13.91 12.72
C GLU A 4 -0.28 13.16 11.71
N GLU A 5 -0.77 13.87 10.69
CA GLU A 5 -1.58 13.31 9.62
C GLU A 5 -0.77 12.30 8.79
N LEU A 6 0.46 12.67 8.42
CA LEU A 6 1.35 11.77 7.69
C LEU A 6 1.71 10.52 8.50
N LYS A 7 1.95 10.64 9.81
CA LYS A 7 2.19 9.48 10.70
C LYS A 7 1.02 8.51 10.74
N LYS A 8 -0.21 9.03 10.71
CA LYS A 8 -1.41 8.19 10.70
C LYS A 8 -1.54 7.42 9.37
N ILE A 9 -1.23 8.08 8.25
CA ILE A 9 -1.27 7.45 6.93
C ILE A 9 -0.22 6.34 6.82
N THR A 10 1.01 6.61 7.25
CA THR A 10 2.10 5.62 7.18
C THR A 10 1.82 4.39 8.05
N GLU A 11 1.16 4.56 9.20
CA GLU A 11 0.72 3.44 10.05
C GLU A 11 -0.36 2.56 9.39
N ILE A 12 -1.31 3.17 8.68
CA ILE A 12 -2.35 2.45 7.93
C ILE A 12 -1.71 1.66 6.78
N CYS A 13 -0.79 2.29 6.05
CA CYS A 13 -0.09 1.68 4.92
C CYS A 13 1.04 0.71 5.32
N LYS A 14 1.37 0.62 6.62
CA LYS A 14 2.49 -0.19 7.15
C LYS A 14 3.86 0.18 6.56
N ILE A 15 4.06 1.47 6.29
CA ILE A 15 5.31 2.02 5.78
C ILE A 15 6.05 2.68 6.95
N LYS A 16 7.34 2.36 7.13
CA LYS A 16 8.19 3.00 8.13
C LYS A 16 9.08 4.04 7.42
N LEU A 17 8.94 5.30 7.83
CA LEU A 17 9.77 6.40 7.34
C LEU A 17 10.78 6.83 8.40
N SER A 18 11.94 7.29 7.95
CA SER A 18 12.93 8.02 8.74
C SER A 18 12.50 9.48 8.95
N GLU A 19 13.13 10.18 9.89
CA GLU A 19 12.80 11.58 10.20
C GLU A 19 13.06 12.52 9.00
N GLU A 20 14.12 12.28 8.24
CA GLU A 20 14.44 13.05 7.03
C GLU A 20 13.36 12.87 5.95
N GLU A 21 12.91 11.63 5.72
CA GLU A 21 11.85 11.31 4.77
C GLU A 21 10.52 11.96 5.18
N TYR A 22 10.20 12.07 6.47
CA TYR A 22 8.99 12.77 6.91
C TYR A 22 8.95 14.22 6.45
N GLU A 23 10.07 14.95 6.49
CA GLU A 23 10.11 16.36 6.08
C GLU A 23 9.98 16.52 4.56
N GLU A 24 10.51 15.58 3.79
CA GLU A 24 10.41 15.56 2.33
C GLU A 24 8.98 15.21 1.89
N PHE A 25 8.43 14.12 2.42
CA PHE A 25 7.09 13.64 2.05
C PHE A 25 5.98 14.63 2.41
N ILE A 26 6.11 15.38 3.50
CA ILE A 26 5.13 16.43 3.84
C ILE A 26 5.03 17.44 2.70
N LYS A 27 6.16 17.88 2.13
CA LYS A 27 6.16 18.89 1.05
C LYS A 27 5.63 18.30 -0.25
N GLU A 28 6.09 17.11 -0.61
CA GLU A 28 5.69 16.45 -1.86
C GLU A 28 4.19 16.10 -1.86
N LEU A 29 3.67 15.56 -0.76
CA LEU A 29 2.25 15.23 -0.66
C LEU A 29 1.37 16.48 -0.68
N ASP A 30 1.81 17.57 -0.05
CA ASP A 30 1.07 18.83 -0.07
C ASP A 30 0.98 19.41 -1.48
N GLU A 31 2.06 19.33 -2.26
CA GLU A 31 2.06 19.70 -3.68
C GLU A 31 1.11 18.83 -4.51
N ILE A 32 1.15 17.51 -4.32
CA ILE A 32 0.28 16.55 -5.01
C ILE A 32 -1.20 16.82 -4.68
N VAL A 33 -1.56 16.94 -3.40
CA VAL A 33 -2.93 17.23 -2.96
C VAL A 33 -3.41 18.57 -3.52
N SER A 34 -2.56 19.59 -3.47
CA SER A 34 -2.86 20.90 -4.06
C SER A 34 -3.17 20.80 -5.55
N TYR A 35 -2.40 19.99 -6.29
CA TYR A 35 -2.64 19.76 -7.71
C TYR A 35 -3.99 19.09 -8.00
N PHE A 36 -4.42 18.14 -7.16
CA PHE A 36 -5.71 17.45 -7.31
C PHE A 36 -6.93 18.34 -7.06
N SER A 37 -6.79 19.47 -6.38
CA SER A 37 -7.88 20.45 -6.16
C SER A 37 -8.52 20.93 -7.47
N LYS A 38 -7.81 20.82 -8.61
CA LYS A 38 -8.37 21.11 -9.95
C LYS A 38 -9.58 20.25 -10.31
N ILE A 39 -9.73 19.06 -9.71
CA ILE A 39 -10.88 18.18 -9.94
C ILE A 39 -12.16 18.82 -9.37
N GLU A 40 -12.06 19.61 -8.30
CA GLU A 40 -13.21 20.27 -7.67
C GLU A 40 -13.87 21.34 -8.56
N GLU A 41 -13.17 21.82 -9.59
CA GLU A 41 -13.70 22.80 -10.55
C GLU A 41 -14.71 22.17 -11.55
N LEU A 42 -14.81 20.83 -11.59
CA LEU A 42 -15.67 20.12 -12.51
C LEU A 42 -17.03 19.83 -11.86
N GLU A 43 -18.12 20.14 -12.58
CA GLU A 43 -19.45 19.63 -12.25
C GLU A 43 -19.50 18.15 -12.65
N VAL A 44 -19.65 17.27 -11.65
CA VAL A 44 -19.78 15.81 -11.83
C VAL A 44 -21.22 15.37 -11.56
N GLU A 45 -21.70 14.43 -12.39
CA GLU A 45 -22.97 13.74 -12.17
C GLU A 45 -22.82 12.71 -11.03
N ASP A 46 -23.94 12.32 -10.40
CA ASP A 46 -23.95 11.38 -9.26
C ASP A 46 -23.60 9.91 -9.64
N GLU A 47 -23.19 9.65 -10.89
CA GLU A 47 -22.83 8.31 -11.37
C GLU A 47 -21.31 8.07 -11.29
N GLU A 48 -20.90 7.31 -10.28
CA GLU A 48 -19.49 6.90 -10.08
C GLU A 48 -19.10 5.71 -10.97
N LEU A 49 -17.94 5.80 -11.63
CA LEU A 49 -17.39 4.72 -12.44
C LEU A 49 -16.46 3.82 -11.61
N TYR A 50 -16.98 2.70 -11.11
CA TYR A 50 -16.17 1.70 -10.39
C TYR A 50 -15.37 0.77 -11.31
N TYR A 51 -15.97 0.40 -12.44
CA TYR A 51 -15.37 -0.50 -13.43
C TYR A 51 -15.67 0.06 -14.82
N VAL A 52 -14.68 -0.01 -15.70
CA VAL A 52 -14.83 0.45 -17.09
C VAL A 52 -15.84 -0.40 -17.87
N ASN A 53 -15.97 -1.68 -17.49
CA ASN A 53 -16.87 -2.63 -18.12
C ASN A 53 -18.11 -2.84 -17.26
N GLU A 54 -19.21 -3.21 -17.92
CA GLU A 54 -20.43 -3.65 -17.23
C GLU A 54 -20.13 -4.88 -16.36
N ILE A 55 -20.43 -4.77 -15.07
CA ILE A 55 -20.29 -5.87 -14.13
C ILE A 55 -21.57 -6.69 -14.18
N TYR A 56 -21.40 -7.99 -14.26
CA TYR A 56 -22.44 -8.97 -13.96
C TYR A 56 -21.91 -9.93 -12.91
N ASN A 57 -22.82 -10.60 -12.19
CA ASN A 57 -22.43 -11.54 -11.14
C ASN A 57 -21.66 -12.72 -11.75
N LEU A 58 -20.33 -12.69 -11.61
CA LEU A 58 -19.42 -13.76 -11.96
C LEU A 58 -19.32 -14.72 -10.78
N LEU A 59 -20.17 -15.75 -10.80
CA LEU A 59 -20.12 -16.81 -9.79
C LEU A 59 -19.03 -17.81 -10.15
N ARG A 60 -18.27 -18.23 -9.13
CA ARG A 60 -17.36 -19.37 -9.25
C ARG A 60 -18.17 -20.66 -9.06
N ASP A 61 -17.85 -21.69 -9.84
CA ASP A 61 -18.36 -23.03 -9.59
C ASP A 61 -17.89 -23.56 -8.22
N ASP A 62 -18.74 -24.32 -7.55
CA ASP A 62 -18.43 -24.95 -6.26
C ASP A 62 -17.66 -26.27 -6.47
N GLU A 63 -16.50 -26.16 -7.10
CA GLU A 63 -15.62 -27.28 -7.41
C GLU A 63 -14.29 -27.15 -6.66
N LYS A 64 -13.71 -28.29 -6.26
CA LYS A 64 -12.42 -28.32 -5.57
C LYS A 64 -11.30 -28.08 -6.57
N SER A 65 -10.51 -27.02 -6.36
CA SER A 65 -9.24 -26.86 -7.07
C SER A 65 -8.14 -27.73 -6.46
N GLU A 66 -7.24 -28.25 -7.30
CA GLU A 66 -6.00 -28.87 -6.84
C GLU A 66 -5.07 -27.79 -6.27
N ILE A 67 -4.40 -28.09 -5.15
CA ILE A 67 -3.37 -27.22 -4.57
C ILE A 67 -2.04 -27.78 -5.03
N GLU A 68 -1.39 -27.11 -5.98
CA GLU A 68 -0.02 -27.45 -6.36
C GLU A 68 0.92 -27.05 -5.22
N LYS A 69 1.75 -27.99 -4.74
CA LYS A 69 2.67 -27.81 -3.61
C LYS A 69 4.02 -27.23 -4.02
N SER A 70 4.16 -26.77 -5.24
CA SER A 70 5.39 -26.17 -5.74
C SER A 70 5.39 -24.68 -5.38
N GLU A 71 6.43 -24.24 -4.68
CA GLU A 71 6.88 -22.84 -4.53
C GLU A 71 6.49 -22.07 -3.25
N THR A 72 5.63 -22.57 -2.36
CA THR A 72 5.22 -21.76 -1.18
C THR A 72 6.27 -21.64 -0.07
N GLU A 73 7.23 -22.56 0.04
CA GLU A 73 8.15 -22.62 1.20
C GLU A 73 9.55 -22.01 0.95
N GLU A 74 9.92 -21.72 -0.30
CA GLU A 74 11.29 -21.30 -0.63
C GLU A 74 11.52 -19.78 -0.52
N SER A 75 10.47 -18.95 -0.67
CA SER A 75 10.58 -17.49 -0.62
C SER A 75 10.58 -16.91 0.81
N GLU A 76 10.08 -17.65 1.81
CA GLU A 76 9.89 -17.14 3.17
C GLU A 76 11.16 -17.21 4.05
N ILE A 77 12.17 -18.02 3.68
CA ILE A 77 13.36 -18.27 4.51
C ILE A 77 14.49 -17.26 4.23
N GLU A 78 14.57 -16.69 3.03
CA GLU A 78 15.73 -15.89 2.62
C GLU A 78 15.68 -14.44 3.17
N GLU A 79 14.49 -13.86 3.32
CA GLU A 79 14.33 -12.51 3.91
C GLU A 79 14.53 -12.50 5.43
N ASN A 80 14.14 -13.57 6.13
CA ASN A 80 14.24 -13.66 7.59
C ASN A 80 15.68 -13.90 8.10
N LYS A 81 16.58 -14.47 7.27
CA LYS A 81 18.00 -14.66 7.65
C LYS A 81 18.83 -13.38 7.57
N LYS A 82 18.43 -12.40 6.76
CA LYS A 82 19.18 -11.14 6.58
C LYS A 82 19.07 -10.22 7.80
N CYS A 83 17.97 -10.29 8.55
CA CYS A 83 17.67 -9.41 9.68
C CYS A 83 18.22 -9.89 11.04
N LEU A 84 18.77 -11.11 11.14
CA LEU A 84 19.28 -11.67 12.41
C LEU A 84 20.82 -11.68 12.50
N GLY A 85 21.52 -11.03 11.56
CA GLY A 85 22.97 -11.15 11.37
C GLY A 85 23.85 -10.03 11.95
N SER A 86 23.33 -9.07 12.72
CA SER A 86 24.17 -7.98 13.25
C SER A 86 23.69 -7.38 14.56
N ASP A 87 23.59 -8.19 15.62
CA ASP A 87 23.78 -7.71 16.99
C ASP A 87 24.75 -8.65 17.73
N LYS A 88 26.04 -8.41 17.41
CA LYS A 88 27.27 -8.52 18.22
C LYS A 88 27.11 -9.26 19.56
N THR A 89 27.76 -10.40 19.74
CA THR A 89 29.02 -10.50 20.52
C THR A 89 29.32 -9.26 21.38
N GLU A 90 29.04 -9.32 22.69
CA GLU A 90 30.02 -9.20 23.78
C GLU A 90 29.32 -8.87 25.11
N CYS A 91 29.61 -9.72 26.11
CA CYS A 91 29.44 -9.58 27.57
C CYS A 91 28.03 -9.63 28.17
#